data_AF-A0A5C7M607-F1
#
_entry.id   AF-A0A5C7M607-F1
#
_cell.length_a   1.000
_cell.length_b   1.000
_cell.length_c   1.000
_cell.angle_alpha   90.00
_cell.angle_beta   90.00
_cell.angle_gamma   90.00
#
_symmetry.space_group_name_H-M   'P 1'
#
loop_
_entity.id
_entity.type
_entity.pdbx_description
1 polymer ?
#
loop_
_entity_poly.entity_id
_entity_poly.type
_entity_poly.pdbx_seq_one_letter_code
_entity_poly.pdbx_strand_id
1 'polypeptide(L)'
;MEDQNDDLLVQLKEIPRTLRPRVPVPTRERQDELSQEMRLAKSGWYGLWYRCLKLSEEYQHCCKNQGKGRLKHMYGDFGDVVETPFPLWWQSVGRYLFAERKAIPKVQSYTHRRDLEEITTLRDKLVLEIPLTMRKSTAVRQINKFLKEAYEGREVVPREQSTARRKLAKSKLRKETLIKMLDLYELRYRKPELSLWQLGEAAGIELDLMARTTDGQQMTLQQERIRMGIAVSRYLSQARNLIWNATEGKFPSIKPLVD
;
A
#
# COMPACT_ATOMS: atom_id res chain seq x y z
N MET A 1 -0.80 -21.25 -6.47
CA MET A 1 -1.96 -20.38 -6.18
C MET A 1 -1.81 -19.79 -4.76
N GLU A 2 -0.60 -19.31 -4.44
CA GLU A 2 -0.20 -18.91 -3.07
C GLU A 2 0.17 -17.42 -2.97
N ASP A 3 0.42 -16.73 -4.10
CA ASP A 3 0.83 -15.31 -4.11
C ASP A 3 -0.27 -14.29 -3.77
N GLN A 4 -1.55 -14.68 -3.81
CA GLN A 4 -2.64 -13.69 -3.61
C GLN A 4 -2.85 -13.31 -2.14
N ASN A 5 -2.38 -14.15 -1.20
CA ASN A 5 -2.59 -13.92 0.24
C ASN A 5 -1.43 -13.14 0.89
N ASP A 6 -0.23 -13.21 0.32
CA ASP A 6 0.93 -12.51 0.87
C ASP A 6 0.86 -11.00 0.65
N ASP A 7 0.35 -10.55 -0.50
CA ASP A 7 0.16 -9.10 -0.78
C ASP A 7 -0.82 -8.42 0.19
N LEU A 8 -1.80 -9.16 0.72
CA LEU A 8 -2.74 -8.65 1.72
C LEU A 8 -2.13 -8.58 3.13
N LEU A 9 -1.19 -9.48 3.45
CA LEU A 9 -0.44 -9.49 4.72
C LEU A 9 0.71 -8.48 4.73
N VAL A 10 1.26 -8.12 3.56
CA VAL A 10 2.39 -7.20 3.43
C VAL A 10 2.01 -5.75 3.77
N GLN A 11 0.76 -5.34 3.55
CA GLN A 11 0.36 -3.93 3.79
C GLN A 11 0.39 -3.49 5.26
N LEU A 12 0.26 -4.43 6.20
CA LEU A 12 0.35 -4.16 7.64
C LEU A 12 1.79 -4.18 8.18
N LYS A 13 2.76 -4.67 7.39
CA LYS A 13 4.17 -4.83 7.81
C LYS A 13 5.08 -3.66 7.38
N GLU A 14 4.62 -2.76 6.52
CA GLU A 14 5.49 -1.73 5.92
C GLU A 14 5.81 -0.52 6.84
N ILE A 15 5.13 -0.34 7.98
CA ILE A 15 5.48 0.69 8.97
C ILE A 15 5.83 0.03 10.31
N PRO A 16 6.99 0.34 10.93
CA PRO A 16 7.37 -0.24 12.20
C PRO A 16 6.33 0.08 13.28
N ARG A 17 6.01 -0.97 14.04
CA ARG A 17 5.09 -1.00 15.16
C ARG A 17 5.23 0.24 16.04
N THR A 18 4.15 1.02 16.12
CA THR A 18 3.80 1.98 17.19
C THR A 18 4.86 3.03 17.53
N LEU A 19 4.43 4.29 17.70
CA LEU A 19 5.22 5.34 18.33
C LEU A 19 5.43 5.04 19.83
N ARG A 20 6.04 3.91 20.18
CA ARG A 20 6.44 3.58 21.55
C ARG A 20 7.71 4.37 21.88
N PRO A 21 7.83 4.90 23.10
CA PRO A 21 9.15 5.10 23.69
C PRO A 21 9.86 3.75 23.73
N ARG A 22 10.96 3.59 23.00
CA ARG A 22 11.75 2.35 22.96
C ARG A 22 12.91 2.42 23.95
N VAL A 23 13.27 1.24 24.46
CA VAL A 23 14.48 0.95 25.25
C VAL A 23 15.72 1.57 24.57
N PRO A 24 16.76 2.01 25.32
CA PRO A 24 17.91 2.67 24.71
C PRO A 24 18.72 1.74 23.79
N VAL A 25 18.43 1.76 22.49
CA VAL A 25 19.25 1.10 21.44
C VAL A 25 20.44 2.00 21.08
N PRO A 26 21.63 1.49 20.69
CA PRO A 26 22.73 2.31 20.17
C PRO A 26 22.31 3.25 19.03
N THR A 27 22.88 4.46 18.99
CA THR A 27 22.44 5.53 18.06
C THR A 27 22.57 5.15 16.57
N ARG A 28 23.58 4.36 16.20
CA ARG A 28 23.81 3.91 14.81
C ARG A 28 22.72 2.96 14.32
N GLU A 29 22.40 1.92 15.09
CA GLU A 29 21.35 0.96 14.74
C GLU A 29 19.98 1.65 14.58
N ARG A 30 19.70 2.66 15.41
CA ARG A 30 18.48 3.49 15.24
C ARG A 30 18.46 4.25 13.92
N GLN A 31 19.58 4.82 13.50
CA GLN A 31 19.68 5.54 12.24
C GLN A 31 19.48 4.60 11.05
N ASP A 32 20.01 3.38 11.13
CA ASP A 32 19.83 2.35 10.11
C ASP A 32 18.37 1.89 10.01
N GLU A 33 17.71 1.63 11.14
CA GLU A 33 16.28 1.30 11.19
C GLU A 33 15.41 2.39 10.56
N LEU A 34 15.64 3.66 10.92
CA LEU A 34 14.89 4.80 10.38
C LEU A 34 15.12 4.98 8.87
N SER A 35 16.36 4.76 8.43
CA SER A 35 16.72 4.83 7.02
C SER A 35 16.06 3.71 6.20
N GLN A 36 16.00 2.50 6.77
CA GLN A 36 15.31 1.37 6.17
C GLN A 36 13.79 1.61 6.12
N GLU A 37 13.19 2.06 7.22
CA GLU A 37 11.77 2.44 7.29
C GLU A 37 11.42 3.46 6.20
N MET A 38 12.21 4.53 6.09
CA MET A 38 11.99 5.56 5.08
C MET A 38 12.10 5.01 3.66
N ARG A 39 13.07 4.13 3.40
CA ARG A 39 13.23 3.50 2.08
C ARG A 39 12.01 2.67 1.71
N LEU A 40 11.55 1.82 2.64
CA LEU A 40 10.36 0.99 2.46
C LEU A 40 9.11 1.84 2.24
N ALA A 41 8.93 2.90 3.04
CA ALA A 41 7.82 3.82 2.91
C ALA A 41 7.81 4.54 1.56
N LYS A 42 9.00 4.96 1.07
CA LYS A 42 9.15 5.64 -0.22
C LYS A 42 8.79 4.74 -1.39
N SER A 43 9.21 3.47 -1.36
CA SER A 43 8.86 2.47 -2.40
C SER A 43 7.49 1.81 -2.20
N GLY A 44 6.86 2.03 -1.04
CA GLY A 44 5.60 1.42 -0.66
C GLY A 44 4.38 2.26 -1.01
N TRP A 45 3.23 1.87 -0.45
CA TRP A 45 1.95 2.52 -0.72
C TRP A 45 1.93 3.99 -0.29
N TYR A 46 2.60 4.34 0.79
CA TYR A 46 2.61 5.71 1.32
C TYR A 46 3.43 6.68 0.46
N GLY A 47 4.56 6.21 -0.09
CA GLY A 47 5.32 6.93 -1.11
C GLY A 47 4.51 7.18 -2.36
N LEU A 48 3.72 6.19 -2.80
CA LEU A 48 2.81 6.35 -3.94
C LEU A 48 1.68 7.34 -3.65
N TRP A 49 1.12 7.36 -2.43
CA TRP A 49 0.12 8.34 -2.03
C TRP A 49 0.70 9.76 -2.03
N TYR A 50 1.86 9.95 -1.40
CA TYR A 50 2.60 11.22 -1.43
C TYR A 50 2.84 11.69 -2.88
N ARG A 51 3.29 10.77 -3.75
CA ARG A 51 3.53 11.08 -5.17
C ARG A 51 2.24 11.49 -5.89
N CYS A 52 1.12 10.83 -5.62
CA CYS A 52 -0.18 11.23 -6.18
C CYS A 52 -0.56 12.66 -5.79
N LEU A 53 -0.41 13.03 -4.52
CA LEU A 53 -0.70 14.40 -4.06
C LEU A 53 0.23 15.42 -4.71
N LYS A 54 1.51 15.08 -4.87
CA LYS A 54 2.47 15.95 -5.57
C LYS A 54 2.11 16.17 -7.05
N LEU A 55 1.51 15.18 -7.69
CA LEU A 55 1.08 15.24 -9.09
C LEU A 55 -0.30 15.87 -9.31
N SER A 56 -1.13 16.03 -8.28
CA SER A 56 -2.43 16.68 -8.40
C SER A 56 -2.29 18.19 -8.54
N GLU A 57 -2.83 18.73 -9.63
CA GLU A 57 -2.89 20.18 -9.86
C GLU A 57 -3.75 20.88 -8.80
N GLU A 58 -4.86 20.26 -8.37
CA GLU A 58 -5.72 20.83 -7.31
C GLU A 58 -4.98 20.90 -5.98
N TYR A 59 -4.20 19.88 -5.65
CA TYR A 59 -3.41 19.86 -4.42
C TYR A 59 -2.24 20.84 -4.48
N GLN A 60 -1.57 20.96 -5.63
CA GLN A 60 -0.57 22.00 -5.85
C GLN A 60 -1.14 23.40 -5.66
N HIS A 61 -2.34 23.66 -6.18
CA HIS A 61 -3.04 24.93 -5.97
C HIS A 61 -3.39 25.15 -4.48
N CYS A 62 -3.86 24.11 -3.79
CA CYS A 62 -4.10 24.14 -2.34
C CYS A 62 -2.82 24.48 -1.55
N CYS A 63 -1.68 23.89 -1.92
CA CYS A 63 -0.39 24.18 -1.27
C CYS A 63 0.04 25.64 -1.48
N LYS A 64 -0.06 26.15 -2.71
CA LYS A 64 0.21 27.56 -3.04
C LYS A 64 -0.66 28.54 -2.24
N ASN A 65 -1.90 28.14 -1.95
CA ASN A 65 -2.84 28.92 -1.14
C ASN A 65 -2.76 28.64 0.37
N GLN A 66 -1.65 28.06 0.86
CA GLN A 66 -1.44 27.75 2.28
C GLN A 66 -2.56 26.88 2.88
N GLY A 67 -3.07 25.92 2.11
CA GLY A 67 -4.10 24.99 2.55
C GLY A 67 -5.53 25.52 2.50
N LYS A 68 -5.76 26.69 1.89
CA LYS A 68 -7.13 27.21 1.69
C LYS A 68 -7.79 26.53 0.50
N GLY A 69 -9.09 26.25 0.62
CA GLY A 69 -9.92 25.68 -0.44
C GLY A 69 -10.46 24.30 -0.13
N ARG A 70 -10.94 23.60 -1.16
CA ARG A 70 -11.63 22.30 -1.06
C ARG A 70 -10.80 21.22 -0.36
N LEU A 71 -9.48 21.21 -0.61
CA LEU A 71 -8.55 20.21 -0.09
C LEU A 71 -7.91 20.60 1.25
N LYS A 72 -8.47 21.57 1.98
CA LYS A 72 -7.96 22.02 3.30
C LYS A 72 -7.74 20.87 4.28
N HIS A 73 -8.68 19.92 4.35
CA HIS A 73 -8.54 18.76 5.25
C HIS A 73 -7.38 17.85 4.84
N MET A 74 -7.14 17.66 3.54
CA MET A 74 -6.00 16.89 3.07
C MET A 74 -4.68 17.63 3.34
N TYR A 75 -4.66 18.95 3.14
CA TYR A 75 -3.51 19.79 3.48
C TYR A 75 -3.22 19.81 4.99
N GLY A 76 -4.24 19.86 5.84
CA GLY A 76 -4.05 19.80 7.30
C GLY A 76 -3.44 18.49 7.80
N ASP A 77 -3.58 17.40 7.05
CA ASP A 77 -2.97 16.11 7.37
C ASP A 77 -1.59 15.91 6.74
N PHE A 78 -1.43 16.25 5.45
CA PHE A 78 -0.20 15.99 4.69
C PHE A 78 0.76 17.17 4.65
N GLY A 79 0.28 18.40 4.83
CA GLY A 79 1.07 19.63 4.66
C GLY A 79 1.47 19.90 3.22
N ASP A 80 2.48 20.75 3.03
CA ASP A 80 3.01 21.06 1.71
C ASP A 80 3.96 19.96 1.19
N VAL A 81 3.39 19.00 0.47
CA VAL A 81 4.15 17.90 -0.16
C VAL A 81 4.86 18.31 -1.45
N VAL A 82 4.52 19.48 -2.01
CA VAL A 82 5.07 19.96 -3.28
C VAL A 82 6.48 20.46 -3.04
N GLU A 83 6.63 21.35 -2.06
CA GLU A 83 7.90 21.94 -1.65
C GLU A 83 8.71 21.01 -0.74
N THR A 84 8.05 20.19 0.10
CA THR A 84 8.77 19.34 1.05
C THR A 84 9.18 18.01 0.40
N PRO A 85 10.48 17.67 0.30
CA PRO A 85 10.94 16.38 -0.19
C PRO A 85 10.47 15.22 0.70
N PHE A 86 10.24 14.05 0.08
CA PHE A 86 9.73 12.86 0.79
C PHE A 86 10.47 12.51 2.09
N PRO A 87 11.82 12.50 2.18
CA PRO A 87 12.52 12.20 3.43
C PRO A 87 12.14 13.10 4.60
N LEU A 88 12.10 14.42 4.35
CA LEU A 88 11.76 15.41 5.36
C LEU A 88 10.29 15.31 5.74
N TRP A 89 9.42 15.15 4.74
CA TRP A 89 7.99 14.98 4.93
C TRP A 89 7.66 13.70 5.72
N TRP A 90 8.35 12.59 5.45
CA TRP A 90 8.13 11.32 6.15
C TRP A 90 8.43 11.45 7.63
N GLN A 91 9.58 12.05 7.97
CA GLN A 91 10.03 12.20 9.35
C GLN A 91 9.10 13.08 10.19
N SER A 92 8.58 14.17 9.61
CA SER A 92 7.76 15.15 10.32
C SER A 92 6.27 14.80 10.33
N VAL A 93 5.74 14.30 9.22
CA VAL A 93 4.29 14.11 9.01
C VAL A 93 3.95 12.65 8.73
N GLY A 94 4.58 12.06 7.69
CA GLY A 94 4.18 10.75 7.16
C GLY A 94 4.16 9.64 8.20
N ARG A 95 5.18 9.56 9.06
CA ARG A 95 5.25 8.58 10.15
C ARG A 95 4.05 8.67 11.09
N TYR A 96 3.68 9.87 11.53
CA TYR A 96 2.55 10.07 12.43
C TYR A 96 1.19 9.87 11.76
N LEU A 97 1.12 10.14 10.45
CA LEU A 97 -0.11 10.03 9.68
C LEU A 97 -0.53 8.56 9.49
N PHE A 98 0.44 7.70 9.21
CA PHE A 98 0.19 6.29 8.88
C PHE A 98 0.57 5.30 9.98
N ALA A 99 1.26 5.73 11.04
CA ALA A 99 1.56 4.83 12.15
C ALA A 99 0.28 4.34 12.84
N GLU A 100 0.27 3.04 13.11
CA GLU A 100 -0.72 2.41 13.96
C GLU A 100 -0.56 2.90 15.41
N ARG A 101 -1.65 3.40 15.99
CA ARG A 101 -1.70 3.85 17.39
C ARG A 101 -1.78 2.67 18.34
N LYS A 102 -2.42 1.57 17.93
CA LYS A 102 -2.44 0.31 18.67
C LYS A 102 -1.37 -0.65 18.15
N ALA A 103 -0.83 -1.47 19.05
CA ALA A 103 0.10 -2.51 18.63
C ALA A 103 -0.64 -3.55 17.79
N ILE A 104 -0.07 -3.89 16.63
CA ILE A 104 -0.57 -4.97 15.79
C ILE A 104 -0.46 -6.28 16.59
N PRO A 105 -1.56 -7.01 16.82
CA PRO A 105 -1.54 -8.27 17.55
C PRO A 105 -0.59 -9.25 16.88
N LYS A 106 0.21 -9.96 17.67
CA LYS A 106 1.13 -10.98 17.16
C LYS A 106 1.07 -12.21 18.04
N VAL A 107 1.17 -13.37 17.38
CA VAL A 107 1.30 -14.66 18.06
C VAL A 107 2.52 -14.58 18.99
N GLN A 108 2.29 -14.89 20.26
CA GLN A 108 3.33 -14.97 21.29
C GLN A 108 3.62 -16.45 21.56
N SER A 109 4.89 -16.79 21.76
CA SER A 109 5.31 -18.09 22.27
C SER A 109 5.81 -17.90 23.70
N TYR A 110 5.22 -18.63 24.64
CA TYR A 110 5.61 -18.64 26.03
C TYR A 110 6.43 -19.91 26.30
N THR A 111 7.60 -19.76 26.91
CA THR A 111 8.53 -20.88 27.15
C THR A 111 8.56 -21.30 28.62
N HIS A 112 8.22 -20.38 29.54
CA HIS A 112 8.19 -20.65 30.97
C HIS A 112 6.76 -20.58 31.50
N ARG A 113 6.48 -21.39 32.53
CA ARG A 113 5.15 -21.43 33.16
C ARG A 113 4.71 -20.07 33.72
N ARG A 114 5.65 -19.30 34.27
CA ARG A 114 5.39 -17.94 34.81
C ARG A 114 4.87 -16.97 33.74
N ASP A 115 5.26 -17.14 32.47
CA ASP A 115 4.86 -16.23 31.41
C ASP A 115 3.34 -16.38 31.11
N LEU A 116 2.73 -17.50 31.50
CA LEU A 116 1.29 -17.73 31.39
C LEU A 116 0.49 -16.90 32.40
N GLU A 117 1.10 -16.50 33.52
CA GLU A 117 0.46 -15.64 34.54
C GLU A 117 0.20 -14.23 34.02
N GLU A 118 0.96 -13.77 33.01
CA GLU A 118 0.74 -12.50 32.33
C GLU A 118 -0.56 -12.47 31.49
N ILE A 119 -1.15 -13.64 31.21
CA ILE A 119 -2.40 -13.77 30.46
C ILE A 119 -3.58 -13.55 31.41
N THR A 120 -3.87 -12.29 31.70
CA THR A 120 -4.97 -11.89 32.61
C THR A 120 -6.37 -12.02 32.00
N THR A 121 -6.49 -12.05 30.67
CA THR A 121 -7.76 -12.23 29.96
C THR A 121 -7.58 -13.06 28.70
N LEU A 122 -8.53 -13.97 28.48
CA LEU A 122 -8.66 -14.81 27.29
C LEU A 122 -9.62 -14.23 26.24
N ARG A 123 -10.16 -13.02 26.47
CA ARG A 123 -10.99 -12.35 25.47
C ARG A 123 -10.15 -12.14 24.19
N ASP A 124 -10.65 -12.67 23.07
CA ASP A 124 -10.01 -12.63 21.75
C ASP A 124 -8.62 -13.31 21.68
N LYS A 125 -8.35 -14.26 22.58
CA LYS A 125 -7.13 -15.07 22.58
C LYS A 125 -7.48 -16.56 22.64
N LEU A 126 -6.65 -17.37 21.98
CA LEU A 126 -6.68 -18.84 22.09
C LEU A 126 -5.32 -19.29 22.62
N VAL A 127 -5.32 -20.05 23.71
CA VAL A 127 -4.12 -20.68 24.28
C VAL A 127 -4.19 -22.16 23.94
N LEU A 128 -3.15 -22.69 23.31
CA LEU A 128 -3.05 -24.09 22.92
C LEU A 128 -1.86 -24.75 23.62
N GLU A 129 -2.10 -25.84 24.33
CA GLU A 129 -1.06 -26.74 24.79
C GLU A 129 -0.70 -27.72 23.67
N ILE A 130 0.57 -27.73 23.25
CA ILE A 130 1.02 -28.55 22.13
C ILE A 130 2.08 -29.54 22.65
N PRO A 131 1.77 -30.85 22.74
CA PRO A 131 2.76 -31.83 23.14
C PRO A 131 3.83 -31.98 22.05
N LEU A 132 5.11 -31.83 22.41
CA LEU A 132 6.23 -31.99 21.48
C LEU A 132 6.60 -33.46 21.22
N THR A 133 5.89 -34.40 21.85
CA THR A 133 6.08 -35.85 21.69
C THR A 133 5.43 -36.42 20.43
N MET A 134 4.63 -35.62 19.70
CA MET A 134 3.97 -36.04 18.47
C MET A 134 4.65 -35.48 17.21
N ARG A 135 4.28 -36.04 16.05
CA ARG A 135 4.74 -35.51 14.75
C ARG A 135 4.23 -34.08 14.55
N LYS A 136 5.11 -33.18 14.07
CA LYS A 136 4.78 -31.78 13.75
C LYS A 136 3.53 -31.64 12.87
N SER A 137 3.38 -32.51 11.87
CA SER A 137 2.22 -32.49 10.97
C SER A 137 0.90 -32.79 11.68
N THR A 138 0.91 -33.65 12.71
CA THR A 138 -0.27 -33.93 13.55
C THR A 138 -0.61 -32.72 14.42
N ALA A 139 0.38 -32.11 15.07
CA ALA A 139 0.19 -30.90 15.87
C ALA A 139 -0.41 -29.75 15.04
N VAL A 140 0.13 -29.47 13.85
CA VAL A 140 -0.39 -28.43 12.95
C VAL A 140 -1.83 -28.70 12.54
N ARG A 141 -2.20 -29.96 12.25
CA ARG A 141 -3.58 -30.34 11.93
C ARG A 141 -4.53 -30.06 13.08
N GLN A 142 -4.13 -30.39 14.31
CA GLN A 142 -4.94 -30.14 15.51
C GLN A 142 -5.05 -28.63 15.79
N ILE A 143 -3.96 -27.87 15.69
CA ILE A 143 -3.95 -26.40 15.82
C ILE A 143 -4.93 -25.77 14.82
N ASN A 144 -4.87 -26.17 13.55
CA ASN A 144 -5.77 -25.63 12.52
C ASN A 144 -7.24 -25.94 12.81
N LYS A 145 -7.55 -27.11 13.40
CA LYS A 145 -8.90 -27.46 13.83
C LYS A 145 -9.39 -26.52 14.93
N PHE A 146 -8.61 -26.35 16.00
CA PHE A 146 -8.98 -25.44 17.10
C PHE A 146 -9.07 -23.99 16.64
N LEU A 147 -8.20 -23.55 15.73
CA LEU A 147 -8.30 -22.23 15.11
C LEU A 147 -9.60 -22.07 14.32
N LYS A 148 -10.00 -23.07 13.52
CA LYS A 148 -11.25 -23.00 12.75
C LYS A 148 -12.46 -22.80 13.66
N GLU A 149 -12.55 -23.56 14.74
CA GLU A 149 -13.62 -23.45 15.74
C GLU A 149 -13.58 -22.10 16.46
N ALA A 150 -12.40 -21.61 16.86
CA ALA A 150 -12.27 -20.33 17.56
C ALA A 150 -12.64 -19.12 16.69
N TYR A 151 -12.46 -19.21 15.37
CA TYR A 151 -12.82 -18.17 14.39
C TYR A 151 -14.25 -18.32 13.86
N GLU A 152 -15.00 -19.34 14.26
CA GLU A 152 -16.40 -19.51 13.85
C GLU A 152 -17.24 -18.32 14.32
N GLY A 153 -18.01 -17.71 13.40
CA GLY A 153 -18.78 -16.50 13.66
C GLY A 153 -17.95 -15.21 13.83
N ARG A 154 -16.61 -15.26 13.67
CA ARG A 154 -15.75 -14.07 13.73
C ARG A 154 -15.39 -13.60 12.33
N GLU A 155 -15.83 -12.39 11.97
CA GLU A 155 -15.30 -11.70 10.79
C GLU A 155 -14.15 -10.79 11.21
N VAL A 156 -12.91 -11.22 10.92
CA VAL A 156 -11.71 -10.42 11.18
C VAL A 156 -11.21 -9.84 9.86
N VAL A 157 -11.39 -8.54 9.68
CA VAL A 157 -10.82 -7.79 8.55
C VAL A 157 -9.68 -6.92 9.09
N PRO A 158 -8.40 -7.32 8.94
CA PRO A 158 -7.27 -6.60 9.52
C PRO A 158 -7.20 -5.11 9.16
N ARG A 159 -7.64 -4.74 7.95
CA ARG A 159 -7.69 -3.33 7.50
C ARG A 159 -8.70 -2.47 8.28
N GLU A 160 -9.80 -3.04 8.76
CA GLU A 160 -10.82 -2.31 9.52
C GLU A 160 -10.36 -2.00 10.94
N GLN A 161 -9.48 -2.86 11.47
CA GLN A 161 -8.84 -2.70 12.78
C GLN A 161 -7.68 -1.69 12.78
N SER A 162 -7.29 -1.17 11.61
CA SER A 162 -6.29 -0.11 11.52
C SER A 162 -6.73 1.12 12.32
N THR A 163 -5.78 1.69 13.06
CA THR A 163 -5.89 2.85 13.95
C THR A 163 -5.09 4.05 13.44
N ALA A 164 -4.49 3.93 12.25
CA ALA A 164 -3.83 5.04 11.57
C ALA A 164 -4.81 6.21 11.31
N ARG A 165 -4.29 7.45 11.28
CA ARG A 165 -5.11 8.64 10.98
C ARG A 165 -5.67 8.58 9.56
N ARG A 166 -4.85 8.11 8.61
CA ARG A 166 -5.26 7.83 7.24
C ARG A 166 -5.03 6.35 6.93
N LYS A 167 -6.09 5.69 6.46
CA LYS A 167 -6.09 4.26 6.14
C LYS A 167 -6.07 4.07 4.63
N LEU A 168 -5.42 2.99 4.19
CA LEU A 168 -5.49 2.58 2.79
C LEU A 168 -6.89 2.00 2.49
N ALA A 169 -7.45 2.36 1.34
CA ALA A 169 -8.68 1.82 0.81
C ALA A 169 -8.52 0.34 0.43
N LYS A 170 -9.61 -0.43 0.52
CA LYS A 170 -9.63 -1.82 0.04
C LYS A 170 -9.46 -1.82 -1.48
N SER A 171 -8.38 -2.44 -1.95
CA SER A 171 -8.05 -2.49 -3.38
C SER A 171 -7.36 -3.81 -3.74
N LYS A 172 -7.57 -4.24 -4.98
CA LYS A 172 -6.89 -5.38 -5.63
C LYS A 172 -5.75 -4.92 -6.55
N LEU A 173 -5.44 -3.62 -6.57
CA LEU A 173 -4.37 -3.07 -7.38
C LEU A 173 -3.01 -3.53 -6.86
N ARG A 174 -2.06 -3.70 -7.78
CA ARG A 174 -0.66 -4.02 -7.47
C ARG A 174 0.20 -2.75 -7.48
N LYS A 175 1.26 -2.71 -6.67
CA LYS A 175 2.13 -1.52 -6.55
C LYS A 175 2.79 -1.19 -7.89
N GLU A 176 3.25 -2.20 -8.62
CA GLU A 176 3.93 -2.09 -9.91
C GLU A 176 3.01 -1.45 -10.95
N THR A 177 1.71 -1.78 -10.90
CA THR A 177 0.71 -1.17 -11.77
C THR A 177 0.55 0.32 -11.48
N LEU A 178 0.51 0.72 -10.21
CA LEU A 178 0.45 2.14 -9.83
C LEU A 178 1.71 2.90 -10.24
N ILE A 179 2.89 2.30 -10.05
CA ILE A 179 4.16 2.90 -10.48
C ILE A 179 4.12 3.18 -11.98
N LYS A 180 3.78 2.17 -12.80
CA LYS A 180 3.63 2.33 -14.26
C LYS A 180 2.64 3.44 -14.63
N MET A 181 1.50 3.52 -13.96
CA MET A 181 0.49 4.57 -14.19
C MET A 181 1.04 5.98 -13.91
N LEU A 182 1.71 6.15 -12.77
CA LEU A 182 2.26 7.45 -12.36
C LEU A 182 3.46 7.86 -13.21
N ASP A 183 4.33 6.91 -13.57
CA ASP A 183 5.46 7.15 -14.47
C ASP A 183 4.97 7.59 -15.86
N LEU A 184 3.95 6.91 -16.40
CA LEU A 184 3.33 7.27 -17.67
C LEU A 184 2.65 8.64 -17.61
N TYR A 185 1.98 8.96 -16.50
CA TYR A 185 1.34 10.26 -16.30
C TYR A 185 2.37 11.40 -16.28
N GLU A 186 3.47 11.24 -15.55
CA GLU A 186 4.58 12.20 -15.54
C GLU A 186 5.25 12.30 -16.92
N LEU A 187 5.44 11.18 -17.61
CA LEU A 187 6.00 11.19 -18.96
C LEU A 187 5.10 11.97 -19.93
N ARG A 188 3.78 11.79 -19.83
CA ARG A 188 2.81 12.55 -20.62
C ARG A 188 2.90 14.04 -20.35
N TYR A 189 3.12 14.43 -19.09
CA TYR A 189 3.30 15.83 -18.70
C TYR A 189 4.59 16.43 -19.29
N ARG A 190 5.70 15.68 -19.26
CA ARG A 190 7.00 16.13 -19.81
C ARG A 190 7.04 16.15 -21.35
N LYS A 191 6.27 15.27 -22.00
CA LYS A 191 6.26 15.07 -23.46
C LYS A 191 4.84 15.10 -24.04
N PRO A 192 4.14 16.24 -24.01
CA PRO A 192 2.77 16.37 -24.50
C PRO A 192 2.63 16.19 -26.03
N GLU A 193 3.72 16.35 -26.78
CA GLU A 193 3.80 16.23 -28.23
C GLU A 193 3.74 14.78 -28.73
N LEU A 194 4.16 13.81 -27.91
CA LEU A 194 4.16 12.40 -28.31
C LEU A 194 2.74 11.87 -28.44
N SER A 195 2.50 11.12 -29.51
CA SER A 195 1.26 10.35 -29.64
C SER A 195 1.20 9.22 -28.60
N LEU A 196 0.00 8.70 -28.32
CA LEU A 196 -0.19 7.71 -27.26
C LEU A 196 0.64 6.44 -27.47
N TRP A 197 0.81 5.98 -28.72
CA TRP A 197 1.61 4.78 -28.98
C TRP A 197 3.11 5.04 -28.75
N GLN A 198 3.63 6.20 -29.18
CA GLN A 198 5.01 6.61 -28.93
C GLN A 198 5.28 6.76 -27.43
N LEU A 199 4.29 7.25 -26.68
CA LEU A 199 4.39 7.35 -25.23
C LEU A 199 4.46 5.97 -24.56
N GLY A 200 3.70 5.00 -25.07
CA GLY A 200 3.75 3.60 -24.62
C GLY A 200 5.11 2.94 -24.86
N GLU A 201 5.68 3.15 -26.04
CA GLU A 201 7.04 2.69 -26.36
C GLU A 201 8.09 3.37 -25.46
N ALA A 202 8.02 4.69 -25.31
CA ALA A 202 8.95 5.44 -24.45
C ALA A 202 8.83 5.05 -22.96
N ALA A 203 7.67 4.58 -22.52
CA ALA A 203 7.43 4.09 -21.17
C ALA A 203 7.77 2.59 -20.99
N GLY A 204 8.19 1.89 -22.05
CA GLY A 204 8.47 0.45 -22.00
C GLY A 204 7.23 -0.40 -21.67
N ILE A 205 6.05 0.03 -22.11
CA ILE A 205 4.81 -0.73 -21.89
C ILE A 205 4.78 -1.87 -22.89
N GLU A 206 5.06 -3.07 -22.39
CA GLU A 206 4.87 -4.30 -23.16
C GLU A 206 3.40 -4.72 -23.09
N LEU A 207 2.80 -4.92 -24.27
CA LEU A 207 1.49 -5.52 -24.40
C LEU A 207 1.64 -6.98 -24.77
N ASP A 208 0.89 -7.85 -24.09
CA ASP A 208 0.67 -9.20 -24.58
C ASP A 208 -0.29 -9.12 -25.78
N LEU A 209 0.29 -8.91 -26.95
CA LEU A 209 -0.43 -8.72 -28.20
C LEU A 209 -1.16 -9.99 -28.66
N MET A 210 -0.73 -11.16 -28.16
CA MET A 210 -1.24 -12.49 -28.53
C MET A 210 -2.41 -12.96 -27.66
N ALA A 211 -2.63 -12.36 -26.48
CA ALA A 211 -3.67 -12.78 -25.53
C ALA A 211 -5.13 -12.68 -26.03
N ARG A 212 -5.38 -12.18 -27.25
CA ARG A 212 -6.75 -11.97 -27.77
C ARG A 212 -6.99 -12.45 -29.20
N THR A 213 -6.01 -13.07 -29.86
CA THR A 213 -6.19 -13.65 -31.20
C THR A 213 -6.22 -15.17 -31.08
N THR A 214 -7.42 -15.75 -31.12
CA THR A 214 -7.64 -17.20 -31.13
C THR A 214 -6.96 -17.88 -32.33
N ASP A 215 -6.78 -17.13 -33.43
CA ASP A 215 -6.31 -17.66 -34.71
C ASP A 215 -4.80 -17.50 -34.95
N GLY A 216 -4.02 -17.05 -33.96
CA GLY A 216 -2.55 -16.96 -34.06
C GLY A 216 -2.02 -16.01 -35.14
N GLN A 217 -2.87 -15.18 -35.75
CA GLN A 217 -2.45 -14.23 -36.79
C GLN A 217 -1.57 -13.13 -36.20
N GLN A 218 -0.39 -12.94 -36.78
CA GLN A 218 0.50 -11.82 -36.45
C GLN A 218 -0.18 -10.51 -36.81
N MET A 219 -0.14 -9.56 -35.88
CA MET A 219 -0.73 -8.24 -36.06
C MET A 219 0.11 -7.38 -37.01
N THR A 220 -0.53 -6.45 -37.71
CA THR A 220 0.22 -5.42 -38.44
C THR A 220 0.72 -4.35 -37.47
N LEU A 221 1.83 -3.69 -37.81
CA LEU A 221 2.40 -2.58 -37.01
C LEU A 221 1.37 -1.48 -36.70
N GLN A 222 0.46 -1.21 -37.64
CA GLN A 222 -0.60 -0.22 -37.42
C GLN A 222 -1.60 -0.67 -36.34
N GLN A 223 -1.98 -1.95 -36.35
CA GLN A 223 -2.87 -2.50 -35.33
C GLN A 223 -2.20 -2.54 -33.95
N GLU A 224 -0.90 -2.85 -33.89
CA GLU A 224 -0.10 -2.79 -32.65
C GLU A 224 -0.08 -1.38 -32.06
N ARG A 225 0.19 -0.37 -32.89
CA ARG A 225 0.15 1.05 -32.49
C ARG A 225 -1.21 1.46 -31.95
N ILE A 226 -2.30 1.03 -32.60
CA ILE A 226 -3.67 1.31 -32.14
C ILE A 226 -3.90 0.67 -30.76
N ARG A 227 -3.55 -0.60 -30.59
CA ARG A 227 -3.69 -1.30 -29.29
C ARG A 227 -2.85 -0.64 -28.21
N MET A 228 -1.62 -0.23 -28.51
CA MET A 228 -0.76 0.54 -27.62
C MET A 228 -1.43 1.84 -27.20
N GLY A 229 -1.94 2.60 -28.15
CA GLY A 229 -2.66 3.85 -27.89
C GLY A 229 -3.85 3.66 -26.96
N ILE A 230 -4.66 2.61 -27.15
CA ILE A 230 -5.79 2.27 -26.28
C ILE A 230 -5.32 1.93 -24.87
N ALA A 231 -4.28 1.11 -24.74
CA ALA A 231 -3.75 0.72 -23.43
C ALA A 231 -3.18 1.91 -22.66
N VAL A 232 -2.42 2.78 -23.34
CA VAL A 232 -1.85 4.01 -22.78
C VAL A 232 -2.96 4.97 -22.36
N SER A 233 -3.98 5.18 -23.20
CA SER A 233 -5.15 6.00 -22.87
C SER A 233 -5.83 5.52 -21.59
N ARG A 234 -6.05 4.20 -21.48
CA ARG A 234 -6.61 3.57 -20.29
C ARG A 234 -5.73 3.79 -19.05
N TYR A 235 -4.42 3.60 -19.15
CA TYR A 235 -3.52 3.83 -18.01
C TYR A 235 -3.50 5.30 -17.58
N LEU A 236 -3.50 6.24 -18.52
CA LEU A 236 -3.56 7.68 -18.20
C LEU A 236 -4.87 8.05 -17.52
N SER A 237 -6.00 7.51 -17.98
CA SER A 237 -7.31 7.71 -17.34
C SER A 237 -7.32 7.14 -15.91
N GLN A 238 -6.80 5.91 -15.73
CA GLN A 238 -6.68 5.30 -14.41
C GLN A 238 -5.72 6.07 -13.48
N ALA A 239 -4.62 6.62 -14.02
CA ALA A 239 -3.70 7.46 -13.27
C ALA A 239 -4.37 8.75 -12.78
N ARG A 240 -5.15 9.42 -13.63
CA ARG A 240 -5.94 10.60 -13.23
C ARG A 240 -6.91 10.28 -12.10
N ASN A 241 -7.67 9.19 -12.22
CA ASN A 241 -8.58 8.74 -11.18
C ASN A 241 -7.84 8.39 -9.88
N LEU A 242 -6.65 7.78 -9.98
CA LEU A 242 -5.81 7.47 -8.82
C LEU A 242 -5.37 8.73 -8.09
N ILE A 243 -4.87 9.72 -8.84
CA ILE A 243 -4.41 11.02 -8.31
C ILE A 243 -5.56 11.74 -7.62
N TRP A 244 -6.72 11.82 -8.27
CA TRP A 244 -7.90 12.45 -7.68
C TRP A 244 -8.39 11.70 -6.42
N ASN A 245 -8.55 10.39 -6.49
CA ASN A 245 -9.00 9.62 -5.33
C ASN A 245 -8.01 9.74 -4.15
N ALA A 246 -6.72 9.96 -4.42
CA ALA A 246 -5.73 10.25 -3.39
C ALA A 246 -5.99 11.58 -2.67
N THR A 247 -6.43 12.63 -3.38
CA THR A 247 -6.79 13.93 -2.77
C THR A 247 -8.09 13.85 -1.96
N GLU A 248 -9.00 12.95 -2.34
CA GLU A 248 -10.23 12.64 -1.58
C GLU A 248 -10.01 11.72 -0.37
N GLY A 249 -8.78 11.23 -0.18
CA GLY A 249 -8.49 10.31 0.92
C GLY A 249 -8.83 8.84 0.65
N LYS A 250 -9.23 8.49 -0.57
CA LYS A 250 -9.62 7.15 -1.02
C LYS A 250 -8.47 6.48 -1.80
N PHE A 251 -7.32 6.29 -1.18
CA PHE A 251 -6.15 5.69 -1.83
C PHE A 251 -5.86 4.27 -1.31
N PRO A 252 -5.54 3.28 -2.16
CA PRO A 252 -5.46 3.32 -3.62
C PRO A 252 -6.80 2.98 -4.30
N SER A 253 -7.29 3.84 -5.20
CA SER A 253 -8.51 3.60 -5.98
C SER A 253 -8.40 4.21 -7.37
N ILE A 254 -8.77 3.45 -8.41
CA ILE A 254 -8.88 3.91 -9.80
C ILE A 254 -10.33 4.07 -10.25
N LYS A 255 -11.28 3.97 -9.32
CA LYS A 255 -12.70 4.13 -9.64
C LYS A 255 -12.93 5.54 -10.22
N PRO A 256 -13.75 5.66 -11.27
CA PRO A 256 -14.11 6.95 -11.83
C PRO A 256 -14.75 7.85 -10.78
N LEU A 257 -14.67 9.15 -11.03
CA LEU A 257 -15.49 10.16 -10.36
C LEU A 257 -16.95 9.77 -10.54
N VAL A 258 -17.63 9.48 -9.43
CA VAL A 258 -19.09 9.45 -9.42
C VAL A 258 -19.47 10.79 -8.82
N ASP A 259 -19.96 11.69 -9.66
CA ASP A 259 -20.66 12.89 -9.21
C ASP A 259 -21.97 12.49 -8.52
#